data_AF-A0A914ZBE2-F1
#
_entry.id   AF-A0A914ZBE2-F1
#
_cell.length_a   1.000
_cell.length_b   1.000
_cell.length_c   1.000
_cell.angle_alpha   90.00
_cell.angle_beta   90.00
_cell.angle_gamma   90.00
#
_symmetry.space_group_name_H-M   'P 1'
#
loop_
_entity.id
_entity.type
_entity.pdbx_description
1 polymer ?
#
loop_
_entity_poly.entity_id
_entity_poly.type
_entity_poly.pdbx_seq_one_letter_code
_entity_poly.pdbx_strand_id
1 'polypeptide(L)'
;MIIFFLENDNCKVNGWQTVCKSKDPNAICTDMVKGYNCTCSDDYTGKDCETSIIVWKVIQDLGGGEEDIINLLEEVVQSPGLIKDIMPFILGQQSLANQSAMSWDYEDLFVWAAYEETELDIK
;
A
#
# COMPACT_ATOMS: atom_id res chain seq x y z
N MET A 1 2.12 -4.83 51.50
CA MET A 1 3.00 -4.13 50.54
C MET A 1 2.73 -4.73 49.18
N ILE A 2 1.78 -4.15 48.42
CA ILE A 2 1.42 -4.65 47.10
C ILE A 2 2.44 -4.05 46.13
N ILE A 3 3.28 -4.90 45.55
CA ILE A 3 4.15 -4.50 44.45
C ILE A 3 3.24 -4.46 43.22
N PHE A 4 2.62 -3.32 42.95
CA PHE A 4 2.24 -3.00 41.57
C PHE A 4 3.56 -2.79 40.85
N PHE A 5 4.08 -3.83 40.20
CA PHE A 5 4.89 -3.58 39.02
C PHE A 5 3.94 -2.83 38.08
N LEU A 6 4.20 -1.55 37.84
CA LEU A 6 3.74 -0.94 36.61
C LEU A 6 4.40 -1.79 35.52
N GLU A 7 3.66 -2.76 34.98
CA GLU A 7 4.02 -3.35 33.70
C GLU A 7 4.00 -2.18 32.73
N ASN A 8 5.19 -1.69 32.39
CA ASN A 8 5.40 -0.74 31.32
C ASN A 8 5.04 -1.46 30.03
N ASP A 9 3.74 -1.55 29.74
CA ASP A 9 3.21 -2.16 28.53
C ASP A 9 3.58 -1.27 27.34
N ASN A 10 4.71 -1.58 26.69
CA ASN A 10 5.23 -0.79 25.58
C ASN A 10 4.39 -0.96 24.30
N CYS A 11 3.34 -1.78 24.32
CA CYS A 11 2.45 -1.99 23.20
C CYS A 11 1.31 -0.97 23.10
N LYS A 12 1.10 -0.14 24.13
CA LYS A 12 0.04 0.86 24.17
C LYS A 12 0.58 2.26 23.99
N VAL A 13 -0.02 3.02 23.07
CA VAL A 13 0.21 4.46 22.94
C VAL A 13 -0.69 5.22 23.93
N ASN A 14 -1.96 4.82 24.02
CA ASN A 14 -2.95 5.35 24.97
C ASN A 14 -3.98 4.25 25.32
N GLY A 15 -5.08 4.62 25.98
CA GLY A 15 -6.09 3.66 26.47
C GLY A 15 -6.81 2.83 25.38
N TRP A 16 -6.72 3.20 24.10
CA TRP A 16 -7.45 2.53 23.00
C TRP A 16 -6.58 2.27 21.75
N GLN A 17 -5.39 2.85 21.67
CA GLN A 17 -4.49 2.77 20.53
C GLN A 17 -3.24 1.95 20.86
N THR A 18 -2.97 0.94 20.02
CA THR A 18 -1.77 0.11 20.13
C THR A 18 -0.72 0.54 19.12
N VAL A 19 0.56 0.39 19.46
CA VAL A 19 1.69 0.79 18.61
C VAL A 19 1.67 0.05 17.26
N CYS A 20 1.50 -1.29 17.30
CA CYS A 20 1.58 -2.12 16.08
C CYS A 20 0.34 -2.10 15.19
N LYS A 21 -0.82 -1.64 15.68
CA LYS A 21 -2.04 -1.56 14.86
C LYS A 21 -2.21 -0.17 14.26
N SER A 22 -1.13 0.39 13.74
CA SER A 22 -1.13 1.68 13.07
C SER A 22 -1.99 1.62 11.80
N LYS A 23 -1.69 0.67 10.91
CA LYS A 23 -2.49 0.37 9.70
C LYS A 23 -2.88 -1.09 9.57
N ASP A 24 -2.13 -2.00 10.18
CA ASP A 24 -2.46 -3.42 10.22
C ASP A 24 -3.41 -3.74 11.41
N PRO A 25 -4.68 -4.07 11.17
CA PRO A 25 -5.62 -4.38 12.24
C PRO A 25 -5.30 -5.69 12.97
N ASN A 26 -4.53 -6.58 12.35
CA ASN A 26 -4.21 -7.93 12.82
C ASN A 26 -2.79 -8.05 13.39
N ALA A 27 -2.03 -6.96 13.43
CA ALA A 27 -0.68 -6.97 13.98
C ALA A 27 -0.65 -7.38 15.46
N ILE A 28 0.36 -8.18 15.80
CA ILE A 28 0.58 -8.70 17.15
C ILE A 28 1.73 -7.93 17.79
N CYS A 29 1.46 -7.29 18.93
CA CYS A 29 2.48 -6.63 19.72
C CYS A 29 2.99 -7.54 20.84
N THR A 30 4.31 -7.71 20.91
CA THR A 30 4.98 -8.39 22.02
C THR A 30 5.74 -7.36 22.85
N ASP A 31 5.33 -7.18 24.10
CA ASP A 31 6.03 -6.31 25.05
C ASP A 31 7.39 -6.92 25.45
N MET A 32 8.41 -6.06 25.56
CA MET A 32 9.78 -6.44 25.89
C MET A 32 10.33 -5.55 27.01
N VAL A 33 11.36 -6.03 27.72
CA VAL A 33 11.96 -5.35 28.88
C VAL A 33 12.45 -3.91 28.56
N LYS A 34 12.73 -3.60 27.29
CA LYS A 34 13.18 -2.28 26.83
C LYS A 34 12.54 -1.87 25.50
N GLY A 35 11.26 -2.17 25.29
CA GLY A 35 10.53 -1.76 24.10
C GLY A 35 9.46 -2.76 23.71
N TYR A 36 9.12 -2.79 22.43
CA TYR A 36 8.12 -3.69 21.87
C TYR A 36 8.65 -4.31 20.57
N ASN A 37 8.04 -5.41 20.16
CA ASN A 37 8.23 -5.99 18.84
C ASN A 37 6.87 -6.24 18.18
N CYS A 38 6.68 -5.71 16.99
CA CYS A 38 5.50 -5.93 16.19
C CYS A 38 5.71 -7.10 15.24
N THR A 39 4.75 -8.03 15.21
CA THR A 39 4.62 -9.03 14.16
C THR A 39 3.48 -8.60 13.26
N CYS A 40 3.82 -8.14 12.05
CA CYS A 40 2.86 -7.71 11.05
C CYS A 40 2.25 -8.91 10.33
N SER A 41 1.05 -8.73 9.79
CA SER A 41 0.44 -9.63 8.82
C SER A 41 1.14 -9.53 7.46
N ASP A 42 0.87 -10.50 6.59
CA ASP A 42 1.55 -10.66 5.29
C ASP A 42 1.42 -9.43 4.36
N ASP A 43 0.41 -8.58 4.59
CA ASP A 43 0.10 -7.40 3.78
C ASP A 43 0.80 -6.11 4.27
N TYR A 44 1.51 -6.15 5.39
CA TYR A 44 2.11 -4.98 6.04
C TYR A 44 3.56 -5.21 6.49
N THR A 45 4.30 -4.13 6.62
CA THR A 45 5.70 -4.08 7.05
C THR A 45 5.98 -2.75 7.76
N GLY A 46 7.21 -2.57 8.21
CA GLY A 46 7.63 -1.44 9.05
C GLY A 46 7.74 -1.83 10.52
N LYS A 47 8.18 -0.89 11.35
CA LYS A 47 8.43 -1.17 12.78
C LYS A 47 7.12 -1.31 13.56
N ASP A 48 6.12 -0.56 13.14
CA ASP A 48 4.80 -0.40 13.76
C ASP A 48 3.69 -0.93 12.84
N CYS A 49 4.05 -1.72 11.82
CA CYS A 49 3.17 -2.23 10.77
C CYS A 49 2.39 -1.09 10.06
N GLU A 50 3.11 -0.02 9.78
CA GLU A 50 2.62 1.24 9.23
C GLU A 50 2.62 1.29 7.70
N THR A 51 3.38 0.41 7.03
CA THR A 51 3.54 0.43 5.57
C THR A 51 2.93 -0.81 4.93
N SER A 52 2.10 -0.64 3.91
CA SER A 52 1.61 -1.79 3.11
C SER A 52 2.76 -2.42 2.30
N ILE A 53 2.75 -3.75 2.18
CA ILE A 53 3.72 -4.50 1.38
C ILE A 53 3.71 -4.09 -0.09
N ILE A 54 2.56 -3.65 -0.63
CA ILE A 54 2.44 -3.18 -2.01
C ILE A 54 3.24 -1.90 -2.21
N VAL A 55 3.07 -0.93 -1.32
CA VAL A 55 3.79 0.35 -1.36
C VAL A 55 5.27 0.13 -1.16
N TRP A 56 5.64 -0.72 -0.20
CA TRP A 56 7.03 -1.09 0.07
C TRP A 56 7.72 -1.67 -1.18
N LYS A 57 7.06 -2.59 -1.89
CA LYS A 57 7.59 -3.18 -3.14
C LYS A 57 7.78 -2.13 -4.23
N VAL A 58 6.79 -1.28 -4.45
CA VAL A 58 6.88 -0.21 -5.46
C VAL A 58 8.07 0.71 -5.18
N ILE A 59 8.30 1.09 -3.92
CA ILE A 59 9.42 1.95 -3.55
C ILE A 59 10.77 1.27 -3.81
N GLN A 60 10.87 -0.03 -3.56
CA GLN A 60 12.07 -0.81 -3.90
C GLN A 60 12.31 -0.85 -5.41
N ASP A 61 11.25 -1.09 -6.19
CA ASP A 61 11.32 -1.14 -7.66
C ASP A 61 11.72 0.22 -8.26
N LEU A 62 11.36 1.32 -7.59
CA LEU A 62 11.72 2.69 -7.98
C LEU A 62 13.12 3.12 -7.52
N GLY A 63 13.91 2.23 -6.92
CA GLY A 63 15.30 2.51 -6.52
C GLY A 63 15.49 3.04 -5.10
N GLY A 64 14.46 2.92 -4.25
CA GLY A 64 14.50 3.27 -2.84
C GLY A 64 14.30 4.77 -2.58
N GLY A 65 13.31 5.09 -1.74
CA GLY A 65 12.95 6.46 -1.38
C GLY A 65 12.84 6.64 0.13
N GLU A 66 13.32 7.79 0.59
CA GLU A 66 13.18 8.36 1.94
C GLU A 66 11.74 8.24 2.47
N GLU A 67 11.56 8.12 3.80
CA GLU A 67 10.25 7.90 4.45
C GLU A 67 9.15 8.88 3.99
N ASP A 68 9.53 10.10 3.58
CA ASP A 68 8.62 11.13 3.09
C ASP A 68 7.84 10.73 1.82
N ILE A 69 8.39 9.85 0.98
CA ILE A 69 7.73 9.38 -0.26
C ILE A 69 6.63 8.35 0.06
N ILE A 70 6.75 7.58 1.15
CA ILE A 70 5.79 6.54 1.52
C ILE A 70 4.40 7.13 1.73
N ASN A 71 4.31 8.22 2.50
CA ASN A 71 3.04 8.86 2.83
C ASN A 71 2.33 9.40 1.59
N LEU A 72 3.09 10.02 0.67
CA LEU A 72 2.55 10.52 -0.59
C LEU A 72 2.04 9.38 -1.48
N LEU A 73 2.79 8.29 -1.59
CA LEU A 73 2.40 7.14 -2.40
C LEU A 73 1.17 6.43 -1.82
N GLU A 74 1.04 6.33 -0.51
CA GLU A 74 -0.13 5.74 0.13
C GLU A 74 -1.42 6.53 -0.14
N GLU A 75 -1.36 7.86 -0.09
CA GLU A 75 -2.49 8.72 -0.46
C GLU A 75 -2.88 8.56 -1.93
N VAL A 76 -1.89 8.44 -2.82
CA VAL A 76 -2.11 8.22 -4.26
C VAL A 76 -2.75 6.85 -4.52
N VAL A 77 -2.30 5.80 -3.83
CA VAL A 77 -2.86 4.44 -3.95
C VAL A 77 -4.30 4.38 -3.40
N GLN A 78 -4.60 5.11 -2.33
CA GLN A 78 -5.95 5.21 -1.78
C GLN A 78 -6.90 6.04 -2.67
N SER A 79 -6.37 6.80 -3.62
CA SER A 79 -7.12 7.68 -4.53
C SER A 79 -6.98 7.26 -6.01
N PRO A 80 -7.60 6.14 -6.44
CA PRO A 80 -7.44 5.62 -7.80
C PRO A 80 -7.90 6.58 -8.92
N GLY A 81 -8.73 7.58 -8.61
CA GLY A 81 -9.15 8.61 -9.57
C GLY A 81 -7.98 9.45 -10.09
N LEU A 82 -7.01 9.79 -9.22
CA LEU A 82 -5.84 10.57 -9.61
C LEU A 82 -4.95 9.82 -10.61
N ILE A 83 -4.82 8.51 -10.42
CA ILE A 83 -4.08 7.64 -11.35
C ILE A 83 -4.77 7.66 -12.72
N LYS A 84 -6.10 7.46 -12.77
CA LYS A 84 -6.85 7.46 -14.03
C LYS A 84 -6.69 8.77 -14.82
N ASP A 85 -6.66 9.91 -14.13
CA ASP A 85 -6.57 11.22 -14.77
C ASP A 85 -5.15 11.53 -15.25
N ILE A 86 -4.12 11.05 -14.55
CA ILE A 86 -2.71 11.33 -14.88
C ILE A 86 -2.15 10.35 -15.93
N MET A 87 -2.63 9.10 -15.95
CA MET A 87 -2.11 8.03 -16.81
C MET A 87 -2.00 8.41 -18.31
N PRO A 88 -2.99 9.07 -18.94
CA PRO A 88 -2.87 9.51 -20.34
C PRO A 88 -1.68 10.44 -20.59
N PHE A 89 -1.35 11.31 -19.63
CA PHE A 89 -0.22 12.24 -19.74
C PHE A 89 1.14 11.53 -19.58
N ILE A 90 1.21 10.50 -18.76
CA ILE A 90 2.43 9.68 -18.62
C ILE A 90 2.65 8.85 -19.89
N LEU A 91 1.61 8.20 -20.40
CA LEU A 91 1.70 7.41 -21.63
C LEU A 91 2.04 8.28 -22.84
N GLY A 92 1.50 9.50 -22.90
CA GLY A 92 1.83 10.47 -23.96
C GLY A 92 3.29 10.92 -23.98
N GLN A 93 4.02 10.81 -22.87
CA GLN A 93 5.45 11.15 -22.78
C GLN A 93 6.39 9.98 -23.12
N GLN A 94 5.86 8.79 -23.34
CA GLN A 94 6.66 7.61 -23.70
C GLN A 94 7.10 7.63 -25.17
N SER A 95 8.10 6.82 -25.51
CA SER A 95 8.48 6.61 -26.91
C SER A 95 7.37 5.90 -27.69
N LEU A 96 7.30 6.12 -29.01
CA LEU A 96 6.30 5.45 -29.86
C LEU A 96 6.35 3.92 -29.72
N ALA A 97 7.55 3.34 -29.60
CA ALA A 97 7.72 1.91 -29.40
C ALA A 97 7.10 1.41 -28.08
N ASN A 98 7.29 2.16 -26.99
CA ASN A 98 6.69 1.85 -25.69
C ASN A 98 5.17 2.04 -25.71
N GLN A 99 4.68 3.09 -26.37
CA GLN A 99 3.24 3.33 -26.53
C GLN A 99 2.56 2.18 -27.28
N SER A 100 3.15 1.72 -28.38
CA SER A 100 2.62 0.58 -29.14
C SER A 100 2.75 -0.77 -28.42
N ALA A 101 3.68 -0.91 -27.48
CA ALA A 101 3.80 -2.11 -26.67
C ALA A 101 2.78 -2.15 -25.52
N MET A 102 2.28 -0.99 -25.08
CA MET A 102 1.25 -0.85 -24.04
C MET A 102 -0.16 -0.60 -24.59
N SER A 103 -0.30 -0.45 -25.91
CA SER A 103 -1.60 -0.31 -26.55
C SER A 103 -2.37 -1.62 -26.49
N TRP A 104 -3.69 -1.50 -26.37
CA TRP A 104 -4.60 -2.65 -26.33
C TRP A 104 -4.50 -3.48 -27.60
N ASP A 105 -4.54 -4.80 -27.44
CA ASP A 105 -4.81 -5.69 -28.56
C ASP A 105 -6.32 -6.04 -28.65
N TYR A 106 -6.69 -6.82 -29.65
CA TYR A 106 -8.09 -7.19 -29.84
C TYR A 106 -8.59 -8.13 -28.74
N GLU A 107 -7.73 -8.92 -28.12
CA GLU A 107 -8.08 -9.84 -27.03
C GLU A 107 -8.40 -9.05 -25.75
N ASP A 108 -7.61 -8.03 -25.46
CA ASP A 108 -7.83 -7.09 -24.34
C ASP A 108 -9.20 -6.41 -24.43
N LEU A 109 -9.62 -6.03 -25.64
CA LEU A 109 -10.93 -5.42 -25.88
C LEU A 109 -12.08 -6.35 -25.50
N PHE A 110 -11.98 -7.65 -25.85
CA PHE A 110 -13.00 -8.63 -25.49
C PHE A 110 -13.03 -8.90 -23.99
N VAL A 111 -11.87 -8.92 -23.32
CA VAL A 111 -11.78 -9.07 -21.87
C VAL A 111 -12.44 -7.89 -21.14
N TRP A 112 -12.15 -6.67 -21.58
CA TRP A 112 -12.76 -5.47 -21.01
C TRP A 112 -14.27 -5.42 -21.23
N ALA A 113 -14.74 -5.72 -22.45
CA ALA A 113 -16.16 -5.71 -22.77
C ALA A 113 -16.95 -6.73 -21.95
N ALA A 114 -16.37 -7.92 -21.73
CA ALA A 114 -16.95 -8.96 -20.88
C ALA A 114 -16.99 -8.56 -19.40
N TYR A 115 -15.97 -7.83 -18.91
CA TYR A 115 -15.91 -7.35 -17.53
C TYR A 115 -16.90 -6.21 -17.25
N GLU A 116 -17.04 -5.26 -18.17
CA GLU A 116 -17.94 -4.10 -18.04
C GLU A 116 -19.39 -4.38 -18.48
N GLU A 117 -19.71 -5.62 -18.85
CA GLU A 117 -21.02 -6.03 -19.39
C GLU A 117 -21.48 -5.16 -20.58
N THR A 118 -20.53 -4.69 -21.39
CA THR A 118 -20.81 -3.80 -22.53
C THR A 118 -20.96 -4.60 -23.83
N GLU A 119 -22.03 -4.31 -24.59
CA GLU A 119 -22.19 -4.88 -25.93
C GLU A 119 -21.22 -4.20 -26.91
N LEU A 120 -20.46 -5.02 -27.65
CA LEU A 120 -19.55 -4.54 -28.68
C LEU A 120 -20.32 -4.17 -29.96
N ASP A 121 -20.43 -2.87 -30.26
CA ASP A 121 -21.01 -2.34 -31.50
C ASP A 121 -20.00 -2.43 -32.64
N ILE A 122 -20.01 -3.57 -33.36
CA ILE A 122 -19.14 -3.81 -34.52
C ILE A 122 -19.86 -3.32 -35.78
N LYS A 123 -19.71 -2.02 -36.10
CA LYS A 123 -20.20 -1.43 -37.35
C LYS A 123 -19.22 -1.60 -38.50
#